data_AF-A0A9X2HV74-F1
#
_entry.id   AF-A0A9X2HV74-F1
#
_cell.length_a   1.000
_cell.length_b   1.000
_cell.length_c   1.000
_cell.angle_alpha   90.00
_cell.angle_beta   90.00
_cell.angle_gamma   90.00
#
_symmetry.space_group_name_H-M   'P 1'
#
loop_
_entity.id
_entity.type
_entity.pdbx_description
1 polymer ?
#
loop_
_entity_poly.entity_id
_entity_poly.type
_entity_poly.pdbx_seq_one_letter_code
_entity_poly.pdbx_strand_id
1 'polypeptide(L)'
;MKGFKRFGGEFEGKGSGGNNGLGLLGVLALLLSIGYAVLNRSPGWVVVGFILLFCFTVVSTFFSGGETTRLFTQRRDKYLALARQAWAEGDQSTAAQYLVKARLNGELPESDWEWTDACDRLKQENRSD
;
A
#
# COMPACT_ATOMS: atom_id res chain seq x y z
N MET A 1 22.50 -5.08 13.10
CA MET A 1 22.23 -6.45 12.62
C MET A 1 21.70 -6.35 11.19
N LYS A 2 22.38 -6.97 10.22
CA LYS A 2 22.02 -6.90 8.79
C LYS A 2 20.87 -7.88 8.52
N GLY A 3 19.71 -7.34 8.12
CA GLY A 3 18.52 -8.12 7.79
C GLY A 3 18.75 -9.01 6.57
N PHE A 4 18.37 -10.28 6.71
CA PHE A 4 18.38 -11.25 5.62
C PHE A 4 17.30 -10.87 4.60
N LYS A 5 17.71 -10.40 3.41
CA LYS A 5 16.86 -10.35 2.23
C LYS A 5 16.56 -11.78 1.77
N ARG A 6 15.39 -12.30 2.14
CA ARG A 6 14.80 -13.47 1.49
C ARG A 6 13.94 -13.00 0.32
N PHE A 7 14.08 -13.66 -0.82
CA PHE A 7 13.16 -13.55 -1.94
C PHE A 7 11.79 -14.02 -1.47
N GLY A 8 10.82 -13.11 -1.46
CA GLY A 8 9.52 -13.27 -0.79
C GLY A 8 9.44 -12.26 0.34
N GLY A 9 8.78 -11.13 0.08
CA GLY A 9 8.82 -9.91 0.89
C GLY A 9 8.76 -10.10 2.39
N GLU A 10 9.37 -9.15 3.11
CA GLU A 10 9.26 -9.02 4.56
C GLU A 10 7.76 -8.98 4.94
N PHE A 11 7.22 -10.11 5.38
CA PHE A 11 6.01 -10.13 6.18
C PHE A 11 6.40 -9.64 7.57
N GLU A 12 6.65 -8.33 7.69
CA GLU A 12 6.43 -7.68 8.97
C GLU A 12 4.97 -7.92 9.33
N GLY A 13 4.69 -8.40 10.54
CA GLY A 13 3.33 -8.54 11.10
C GLY A 13 2.56 -7.22 11.26
N LYS A 14 2.91 -6.20 10.48
CA LYS A 14 2.17 -4.96 10.18
C LYS A 14 1.81 -4.88 8.69
N GLY A 15 1.80 -6.00 7.98
CA GLY A 15 1.42 -6.11 6.58
C GLY A 15 -0.06 -5.83 6.40
N SER A 16 -0.39 -4.60 5.97
CA SER A 16 -1.67 -4.21 5.38
C SER A 16 -1.84 -4.89 4.02
N GLY A 17 -2.05 -6.20 4.04
CA GLY A 17 -2.23 -7.04 2.86
C GLY A 17 -3.52 -7.83 3.01
N GLY A 18 -4.66 -7.17 2.80
CA GLY A 18 -5.97 -7.81 2.85
C GLY A 18 -6.88 -7.18 3.89
N ASN A 19 -8.16 -7.02 3.56
CA ASN A 19 -9.19 -6.79 4.56
C ASN A 19 -9.26 -8.05 5.45
N ASN A 20 -8.54 -8.03 6.57
CA ASN A 20 -8.43 -9.15 7.50
C ASN A 20 -9.79 -9.71 7.92
N GLY A 21 -10.86 -8.90 7.88
CA GLY A 21 -12.23 -9.35 8.13
C GLY A 21 -12.77 -10.36 7.13
N LEU A 22 -12.49 -10.19 5.82
CA LEU A 22 -12.94 -11.15 4.79
C LEU A 22 -12.15 -12.45 4.85
N GLY A 23 -10.86 -12.39 5.15
CA GLY A 23 -10.04 -13.58 5.40
C GLY A 23 -10.53 -14.36 6.62
N LEU A 24 -10.92 -13.67 7.69
CA LEU A 24 -11.49 -14.29 8.89
C LEU A 24 -12.81 -15.02 8.60
N LEU A 25 -13.69 -14.43 7.77
CA LEU A 25 -14.93 -15.08 7.34
C LEU A 25 -14.66 -16.35 6.52
N GLY A 26 -13.64 -16.34 5.66
CA GLY A 26 -13.20 -17.53 4.93
C GLY A 26 -12.71 -18.66 5.85
N VAL A 27 -11.94 -18.32 6.88
CA VAL A 27 -11.46 -19.30 7.89
C VAL A 27 -12.63 -19.86 8.70
N LEU A 28 -13.59 -19.02 9.08
CA LEU A 28 -14.76 -19.44 9.83
C LEU A 28 -15.67 -20.37 8.99
N ALA A 29 -15.83 -20.09 7.70
CA ALA A 29 -16.52 -20.96 6.75
C ALA A 29 -15.83 -22.32 6.59
N LEU A 30 -14.49 -22.37 6.57
CA LEU A 30 -13.73 -23.62 6.54
C LEU A 30 -13.96 -24.45 7.81
N LEU A 31 -13.91 -23.83 9.00
CA LEU A 31 -14.14 -24.52 10.27
C LEU A 31 -15.55 -25.12 10.35
N LEU A 32 -16.57 -24.37 9.91
CA LEU A 32 -17.95 -24.87 9.83
C LEU A 32 -18.08 -26.04 8.84
N SER A 33 -17.39 -25.95 7.69
CA SER A 33 -17.40 -27.01 6.68
C SER A 33 -16.71 -28.29 7.17
N ILE A 34 -15.63 -28.17 7.95
CA ILE A 34 -14.96 -29.29 8.62
C ILE A 34 -15.90 -29.92 9.65
N GLY A 35 -16.52 -29.11 10.51
CA GLY A 35 -17.50 -29.60 11.50
C GLY A 35 -18.66 -30.36 10.83
N TYR A 36 -19.18 -29.82 9.73
CA TYR A 36 -20.24 -30.45 8.96
C TYR A 36 -19.78 -31.75 8.28
N ALA A 37 -18.55 -31.80 7.76
CA ALA A 37 -17.96 -32.99 7.17
C ALA A 37 -17.85 -34.14 8.18
N VAL A 38 -17.45 -33.82 9.42
CA VAL A 38 -17.33 -34.79 10.53
C VAL A 38 -18.71 -35.32 10.93
N LEU A 39 -19.70 -34.43 11.09
CA LEU A 39 -21.06 -34.82 11.50
C LEU A 39 -21.76 -35.71 10.46
N ASN A 40 -21.57 -35.43 9.17
CA ASN A 40 -22.22 -36.17 8.09
C ASN A 40 -21.36 -37.27 7.47
N ARG A 41 -20.16 -37.53 8.02
CA ARG A 41 -19.16 -38.48 7.48
C ARG A 41 -18.92 -38.32 5.98
N SER A 42 -18.94 -37.07 5.52
CA SER A 42 -18.80 -36.75 4.10
C SER A 42 -17.60 -35.82 3.94
N PRO A 43 -16.41 -36.37 3.60
CA PRO A 43 -15.18 -35.59 3.52
C PRO A 43 -15.21 -34.54 2.39
N GLY A 44 -16.12 -34.67 1.43
CA GLY A 44 -16.28 -33.70 0.32
C GLY A 44 -16.57 -32.28 0.79
N TRP A 45 -17.19 -32.10 1.96
CA TRP A 45 -17.46 -30.78 2.52
C TRP A 45 -16.21 -30.02 2.94
N VAL A 46 -15.12 -30.72 3.27
CA VAL A 46 -13.83 -30.07 3.55
C VAL A 46 -13.30 -29.36 2.30
N VAL A 47 -13.45 -29.99 1.13
CA VAL A 47 -13.04 -29.40 -0.15
C VAL A 47 -13.86 -28.14 -0.46
N VAL A 48 -15.17 -28.17 -0.21
CA VAL A 48 -16.04 -26.98 -0.34
C VAL A 48 -15.57 -25.85 0.57
N GLY A 49 -15.18 -26.15 1.81
CA GLY A 49 -14.62 -25.16 2.73
C GLY A 49 -13.34 -24.50 2.22
N PHE A 50 -12.43 -25.27 1.62
CA PHE A 50 -11.21 -24.72 1.01
C PHE A 50 -11.50 -23.85 -0.21
N ILE A 51 -12.47 -24.22 -1.05
CA ILE A 51 -12.89 -23.41 -2.20
C ILE A 51 -13.47 -22.08 -1.71
N LEU A 52 -14.32 -22.09 -0.69
CA LEU A 52 -14.87 -20.86 -0.10
C LEU A 52 -13.77 -19.96 0.47
N LEU A 53 -12.83 -20.53 1.23
CA LEU A 53 -11.67 -19.79 1.75
C LEU A 53 -10.87 -19.12 0.62
N PHE A 54 -10.62 -19.85 -0.47
CA PHE A 54 -9.94 -19.31 -1.65
C PHE A 54 -10.73 -18.15 -2.27
N CYS A 55 -12.03 -18.32 -2.50
CA CYS A 55 -12.90 -17.25 -3.03
C CYS A 55 -12.86 -15.98 -2.16
N PHE A 56 -12.99 -16.12 -0.84
CA PHE A 56 -12.91 -14.98 0.09
C PHE A 56 -11.54 -14.30 0.08
N THR A 57 -10.47 -15.09 -0.05
CA THR A 57 -9.10 -14.56 -0.11
C THR A 57 -8.87 -13.78 -1.41
N VAL A 58 -9.31 -14.32 -2.55
CA VAL A 58 -9.23 -13.64 -3.85
C VAL A 58 -10.02 -12.34 -3.83
N VAL A 59 -11.27 -12.38 -3.36
CA VAL A 59 -12.11 -11.17 -3.22
C VAL A 59 -11.46 -10.15 -2.29
N SER A 60 -10.95 -10.57 -1.13
CA SER A 60 -10.21 -9.70 -0.20
C SER A 60 -9.02 -9.02 -0.87
N THR A 61 -8.29 -9.74 -1.72
CA THR A 61 -7.14 -9.20 -2.46
C THR A 61 -7.58 -8.12 -3.46
N PHE A 62 -8.70 -8.32 -4.15
CA PHE A 62 -9.27 -7.30 -5.05
C PHE A 62 -9.71 -6.03 -4.30
N PHE A 63 -10.31 -6.17 -3.11
CA PHE A 63 -10.70 -5.01 -2.29
C PHE A 63 -9.51 -4.28 -1.66
N SER A 64 -8.40 -4.97 -1.35
CA SER A 64 -7.18 -4.35 -0.82
C SER A 64 -6.34 -3.55 -1.84
N GLY A 65 -6.74 -3.51 -3.12
CA GLY A 65 -6.21 -2.52 -4.07
C GLY A 65 -6.44 -1.07 -3.62
N GLY A 66 -7.45 -0.82 -2.77
CA GLY A 66 -7.68 0.48 -2.15
C GLY A 66 -6.67 0.84 -1.05
N GLU A 67 -6.14 -0.13 -0.30
CA GLU A 67 -5.17 0.12 0.77
C GLU A 67 -3.79 0.47 0.23
N THR A 68 -3.37 -0.16 -0.87
CA THR A 68 -2.14 0.23 -1.57
C THR A 68 -2.26 1.67 -2.08
N THR A 69 -3.39 2.01 -2.69
CA THR A 69 -3.68 3.39 -3.11
C THR A 69 -3.58 4.36 -1.93
N ARG A 70 -4.17 4.02 -0.77
CA ARG A 70 -4.13 4.84 0.46
C ARG A 70 -2.72 4.98 1.05
N LEU A 71 -1.90 3.94 0.99
CA LEU A 71 -0.49 3.98 1.38
C LEU A 71 0.33 4.90 0.47
N PHE A 72 0.08 4.84 -0.84
CA PHE A 72 0.69 5.76 -1.81
C PHE A 72 0.25 7.20 -1.54
N THR A 73 -1.04 7.44 -1.27
CA THR A 73 -1.54 8.77 -0.89
C THR A 73 -0.88 9.28 0.39
N GLN A 74 -0.80 8.46 1.45
CA GLN A 74 -0.13 8.84 2.69
C GLN A 74 1.36 9.14 2.50
N ARG A 75 2.07 8.33 1.70
CA ARG A 75 3.48 8.59 1.40
C ARG A 75 3.66 9.87 0.61
N ARG A 76 2.82 10.10 -0.40
CA ARG A 76 2.78 11.36 -1.16
C ARG A 76 2.57 12.55 -0.23
N ASP A 77 1.53 12.52 0.61
CA ASP A 77 1.17 13.63 1.49
C ASP A 77 2.28 13.91 2.53
N LYS A 78 2.95 12.86 3.01
CA LYS A 78 4.12 13.02 3.89
C LYS A 78 5.28 13.73 3.19
N TYR A 79 5.59 13.37 1.94
CA TYR A 79 6.66 14.03 1.19
C TYR A 79 6.30 15.46 0.79
N LEU A 80 5.02 15.73 0.50
CA LEU A 80 4.51 17.08 0.27
C LEU A 80 4.71 17.97 1.51
N ALA A 81 4.36 17.46 2.70
CA ALA A 81 4.55 18.21 3.94
C ALA A 81 6.03 18.55 4.20
N LEU A 82 6.94 17.61 3.96
CA LEU A 82 8.39 17.84 4.08
C LEU A 82 8.91 18.83 3.04
N ALA A 83 8.40 18.79 1.81
CA ALA A 83 8.74 19.76 0.78
C ALA A 83 8.30 21.18 1.16
N ARG A 84 7.09 21.34 1.70
CA ARG A 84 6.58 22.64 2.20
C ARG A 84 7.43 23.20 3.33
N GLN A 85 7.83 22.34 4.26
CA GLN A 85 8.67 22.74 5.38
C GLN A 85 10.04 23.22 4.88
N ALA A 86 10.72 22.44 4.03
CA ALA A 86 12.01 22.83 3.48
C ALA A 86 11.94 24.13 2.66
N TRP A 87 10.84 24.34 1.92
CA TRP A 87 10.59 25.58 1.18
C TRP A 87 10.43 26.79 2.10
N ALA A 88 9.69 26.63 3.21
CA ALA A 88 9.51 27.68 4.22
C ALA A 88 10.82 28.02 4.95
N GLU A 89 11.72 27.05 5.09
CA GLU A 89 13.07 27.22 5.65
C GLU A 89 14.06 27.85 4.64
N GLY A 90 13.65 28.03 3.38
CA GLY A 90 14.48 28.61 2.32
C GLY A 90 15.40 27.59 1.63
N ASP A 91 15.37 26.31 2.00
CA ASP A 91 16.13 25.25 1.34
C ASP A 91 15.37 24.69 0.13
N GLN A 92 15.48 25.43 -0.97
CA GLN A 92 14.85 25.10 -2.24
C GLN A 92 15.38 23.78 -2.84
N SER A 93 16.64 23.41 -2.54
CA SER A 93 17.25 22.18 -3.07
C SER A 93 16.61 20.93 -2.45
N THR A 94 16.42 20.95 -1.14
CA THR A 94 15.82 19.86 -0.37
C THR A 94 14.32 19.77 -0.65
N ALA A 95 13.65 20.93 -0.79
CA ALA A 95 12.24 20.97 -1.20
C ALA A 95 12.00 20.29 -2.55
N ALA A 96 12.83 20.60 -3.56
CA ALA A 96 12.75 19.96 -4.88
C ALA A 96 12.97 18.45 -4.82
N GLN A 97 13.89 17.96 -3.98
CA GLN A 97 14.12 16.52 -3.80
C GLN A 97 12.91 15.80 -3.19
N TYR A 98 12.27 16.39 -2.17
CA TYR A 98 11.07 15.81 -1.57
C TYR A 98 9.88 15.82 -2.52
N LEU A 99 9.80 16.83 -3.38
CA LEU A 99 8.77 16.91 -4.42
C LEU A 99 8.86 15.81 -5.46
N VAL A 100 10.07 15.49 -5.93
CA VAL A 100 10.29 14.35 -6.83
C VAL A 100 9.83 13.05 -6.16
N LYS A 101 10.13 12.87 -4.87
CA LYS A 101 9.67 11.72 -4.09
C LYS A 101 8.14 11.69 -3.96
N ALA A 102 7.49 12.86 -3.83
CA ALA A 102 6.03 12.93 -3.80
C ALA A 102 5.40 12.53 -5.14
N ARG A 103 5.91 13.05 -6.28
CA ARG A 103 5.47 12.65 -7.64
C ARG A 103 5.59 11.14 -7.89
N LEU A 104 6.64 10.49 -7.37
CA LEU A 104 6.82 9.04 -7.49
C LEU A 104 5.73 8.23 -6.74
N ASN A 105 5.07 8.82 -5.76
CA ASN A 105 4.03 8.16 -4.97
C ASN A 105 2.60 8.58 -5.37
N GLY A 106 2.43 9.41 -6.39
CA GLY A 106 1.12 9.80 -6.91
C GLY A 106 1.11 11.20 -7.52
N GLU A 107 -0.03 11.54 -8.13
CA GLU A 107 -0.26 12.84 -8.73
C GLU A 107 -0.34 13.93 -7.66
N LEU A 108 0.30 15.07 -7.93
CA LEU A 108 0.34 16.21 -7.03
C LEU A 108 -0.99 16.98 -7.09
N PRO A 109 -1.51 17.46 -5.95
CA PRO A 109 -2.70 18.32 -5.96
C PRO A 109 -2.44 19.63 -6.72
N GLU A 110 -3.46 20.12 -7.46
CA GLU A 110 -3.37 21.34 -8.28
C GLU A 110 -2.96 22.58 -7.49
N SER A 111 -3.29 22.64 -6.20
CA SER A 111 -2.87 23.73 -5.30
C SER A 111 -1.35 23.90 -5.21
N ASP A 112 -0.60 22.84 -5.53
CA ASP A 112 0.84 22.77 -5.35
C ASP A 112 1.59 22.92 -6.70
N TRP A 113 0.86 23.16 -7.80
CA TRP A 113 1.42 23.30 -9.16
C TRP A 113 2.33 24.53 -9.30
N GLU A 114 1.96 25.66 -8.68
CA GLU A 114 2.76 26.89 -8.74
C GLU A 114 4.16 26.73 -8.13
N TRP A 115 4.27 26.02 -6.99
CA TRP A 115 5.59 25.74 -6.42
C TRP A 115 6.36 24.76 -7.30
N THR A 116 5.66 23.84 -7.99
CA THR A 116 6.33 22.76 -8.72
C THR A 116 6.97 23.33 -9.96
N ASP A 117 6.28 24.24 -10.62
CA ASP A 117 6.83 25.03 -11.71
C ASP A 117 7.99 25.94 -11.25
N ALA A 118 7.95 26.46 -10.02
CA ALA A 118 9.08 27.20 -9.45
C ALA A 118 10.30 26.30 -9.23
N CYS A 119 10.11 25.10 -8.65
CA CYS A 119 11.17 24.11 -8.47
C CYS A 119 11.73 23.59 -9.82
N ASP A 120 10.86 23.33 -10.80
CA ASP A 120 11.26 22.82 -12.12
C ASP A 120 12.06 23.88 -12.91
N ARG A 121 11.72 25.17 -12.76
CA ARG A 121 12.51 26.30 -13.30
C ARG A 121 13.89 26.41 -12.66
N LEU A 122 13.98 26.36 -11.32
CA LEU A 122 15.26 26.38 -10.59
C LEU A 122 16.19 25.23 -11.00
N LYS A 123 15.62 24.09 -11.36
CA LYS A 123 16.37 22.91 -11.80
C LYS A 123 16.87 23.04 -13.25
N GLN A 124 16.17 23.79 -14.09
CA GLN A 124 16.62 24.10 -15.46
C GLN A 124 17.73 25.16 -15.45
N GLU A 125 17.62 26.20 -14.61
CA GLU A 125 18.69 27.19 -14.43
C GLU A 125 19.99 26.54 -13.95
N ASN A 126 19.94 25.69 -12.91
CA ASN A 126 21.13 24.97 -12.41
C ASN A 126 21.73 23.93 -13.39
N ARG A 127 21.07 23.63 -14.52
CA ARG A 127 21.60 22.75 -15.58
C ARG A 127 22.28 23.51 -16.72
N SER A 128 22.14 24.83 -16.72
CA SER A 128 22.59 25.73 -17.79
C SER A 128 24.00 26.28 -17.53
N ASP A 129 24.53 26.09 -16.32
CA ASP A 129 25.90 26.37 -15.88
C ASP A 129 26.77 25.11 -15.93
#